data_AF-A0A356B0F3-F1
#
_entry.id   AF-A0A356B0F3-F1
#
_cell.length_a   1.000
_cell.length_b   1.000
_cell.length_c   1.000
_cell.angle_alpha   90.00
_cell.angle_beta   90.00
_cell.angle_gamma   90.00
#
_symmetry.space_group_name_H-M   'P 1'
#
loop_
_entity.id
_entity.type
_entity.pdbx_description
1 polymer ?
#
loop_
_entity_poly.entity_id
_entity_poly.type
_entity_poly.pdbx_seq_one_letter_code
_entity_poly.pdbx_strand_id
1 'polypeptide(L)'
;RYAIKGETVELPFVTGMDKNGFEAKIASKDMQWAMNRNIGLVEDGRLTPVLSGTETVTVSFGKTKTYIPLRIASIDSSILDDFESINGFGNNVMKPSYGLKYSGNAAGMMYYNYFGTDKNTITATYKGVGLLLDKNASRLSIQVHSNQKNYNRVSVEITDANGRKHTVRLTDSMDWTGWKRLDASVESIAKPARLTGISVTKTKEGLNAGYITIDELTVSEIVYPKGTIHLPDVKEPVDMAFKPTDSLRPKGNLHFAVMGQVQTKEAAKMPNLAPLSEAFNNLYDFAVFTGPGSMDEVLSLYIPRITTEGGYSSTSQNGNLMISLDTKNKSLTASSEQWRWFLNQLDQSQADNVFIFMSDAPGAFGDTLESSLFCEKIEEYRRNQFENVWVFSEGKADSVKVKNGVRYIESQQVTDDFKNMKYMLVTVDGTDVSYQYKNVNK
;
A
#
# COMPACT_ATOMS: atom_id res chain seq x y z
N ARG A 1 -2.91 8.39 -6.95
CA ARG A 1 -4.36 8.16 -6.73
C ARG A 1 -5.15 8.82 -7.86
N TYR A 2 -6.25 8.22 -8.30
CA TYR A 2 -7.13 8.79 -9.32
C TYR A 2 -8.41 9.33 -8.68
N ALA A 3 -8.90 10.44 -9.21
CA ALA A 3 -10.16 11.05 -8.89
C ALA A 3 -10.79 11.61 -10.17
N ILE A 4 -12.08 11.91 -10.14
CA ILE A 4 -12.79 12.54 -11.26
C ILE A 4 -13.35 13.86 -10.76
N LYS A 5 -13.19 14.93 -11.54
CA LYS A 5 -13.75 16.24 -11.22
C LYS A 5 -15.25 16.13 -10.98
N GLY A 6 -15.72 16.65 -9.86
CA GLY A 6 -17.12 16.63 -9.42
C GLY A 6 -17.54 15.36 -8.68
N GLU A 7 -16.69 14.33 -8.62
CA GLU A 7 -16.99 13.08 -7.93
C GLU A 7 -16.18 12.97 -6.62
N THR A 8 -16.86 12.60 -5.54
CA THR A 8 -16.22 12.41 -4.23
C THR A 8 -15.36 11.15 -4.24
N VAL A 9 -14.11 11.29 -3.80
CA VAL A 9 -13.15 10.20 -3.64
C VAL A 9 -12.68 10.09 -2.20
N GLU A 10 -12.53 8.86 -1.71
CA GLU A 10 -11.87 8.59 -0.43
C GLU A 10 -10.35 8.60 -0.62
N LEU A 11 -9.67 9.41 0.19
CA LEU A 11 -8.22 9.48 0.30
C LEU A 11 -7.71 8.30 1.16
N PRO A 12 -6.45 7.85 0.93
CA PRO A 12 -5.85 6.79 1.73
C PRO A 12 -5.81 7.13 3.23
N PHE A 13 -5.94 6.10 4.07
CA PHE A 13 -5.62 6.24 5.49
C PHE A 13 -4.11 6.51 5.66
N VAL A 14 -3.76 7.23 6.72
CA VAL A 14 -2.36 7.51 7.08
C VAL A 14 -2.03 6.81 8.38
N THR A 15 -0.87 6.18 8.40
CA THR A 15 -0.29 5.55 9.58
C THR A 15 0.82 6.45 10.11
N GLY A 16 0.81 6.72 11.41
CA GLY A 16 1.94 7.31 12.13
C GLY A 16 2.81 6.21 12.71
N MET A 17 4.12 6.41 12.70
CA MET A 17 5.09 5.53 13.35
C MET A 17 5.79 6.30 14.47
N ASP A 18 5.87 5.72 15.66
CA ASP A 18 6.60 6.30 16.77
C ASP A 18 8.12 6.01 16.69
N LYS A 19 8.86 6.56 17.64
CA LYS A 19 10.32 6.43 17.75
C LYS A 19 10.81 4.99 17.95
N ASN A 20 9.93 4.08 18.35
CA ASN A 20 10.20 2.68 18.61
C ASN A 20 9.66 1.79 17.46
N GLY A 21 9.18 2.38 16.36
CA GLY A 21 8.64 1.64 15.23
C GLY A 21 7.25 1.06 15.46
N PHE A 22 6.49 1.53 16.46
CA PHE A 22 5.08 1.18 16.61
C PHE A 22 4.23 2.04 15.68
N GLU A 23 3.34 1.38 14.96
CA GLU A 23 2.46 2.01 13.98
C GLU A 23 1.02 2.15 14.50
N ALA A 24 0.40 3.28 14.23
CA ALA A 24 -1.01 3.52 14.52
C ALA A 24 -1.69 4.29 13.39
N LYS A 25 -2.94 3.93 13.08
CA LYS A 25 -3.77 4.73 12.16
C LYS A 25 -4.09 6.06 12.82
N ILE A 26 -3.86 7.14 12.08
CA ILE A 26 -4.27 8.48 12.49
C ILE A 26 -5.64 8.75 11.87
N ALA A 27 -6.60 9.26 12.64
CA ALA A 27 -7.92 9.58 12.10
C ALA A 27 -7.81 10.80 11.17
N SER A 28 -8.55 10.78 10.06
CA SER A 28 -8.46 11.84 9.04
C SER A 28 -8.80 13.23 9.58
N LYS A 29 -9.75 13.30 10.51
CA LYS A 29 -10.16 14.53 11.22
C LYS A 29 -9.03 15.16 12.06
N ASP A 30 -8.03 14.37 12.46
CA ASP A 30 -6.90 14.86 13.27
C ASP A 30 -5.73 15.33 12.38
N MET A 31 -5.85 15.20 11.06
CA MET A 31 -4.85 15.60 10.09
C MET A 31 -5.13 16.98 9.50
N GLN A 32 -4.05 17.65 9.10
CA GLN A 32 -4.12 18.87 8.31
C GLN A 32 -3.83 18.54 6.85
N TRP A 33 -4.75 18.93 5.97
CA TRP A 33 -4.69 18.69 4.54
C TRP A 33 -4.38 20.00 3.82
N ALA A 34 -3.32 20.00 3.01
CA ALA A 34 -2.92 21.16 2.21
C ALA A 34 -2.71 20.75 0.75
N MET A 35 -3.09 21.62 -0.17
CA MET A 35 -3.02 21.42 -1.61
C MET A 35 -2.43 22.67 -2.24
N ASN A 36 -1.66 22.54 -3.33
CA ASN A 36 -1.02 23.70 -3.96
C ASN A 36 -2.04 24.58 -4.68
N ARG A 37 -3.14 23.98 -5.16
CA ARG A 37 -4.26 24.65 -5.80
C ARG A 37 -5.54 24.41 -5.01
N ASN A 38 -6.49 25.34 -5.11
CA ASN A 38 -7.83 25.15 -4.56
C ASN A 38 -8.63 24.16 -5.42
N ILE A 39 -8.31 22.87 -5.28
CA ILE A 39 -8.99 21.78 -6.00
C ILE A 39 -10.21 21.25 -5.25
N GLY A 40 -10.50 21.73 -4.04
CA GLY A 40 -11.59 21.26 -3.20
C GLY A 40 -11.20 21.24 -1.72
N LEU A 41 -12.16 20.89 -0.86
CA LEU A 41 -11.92 20.69 0.58
C LEU A 41 -11.86 19.19 0.89
N VAL A 42 -11.00 18.83 1.84
CA VAL A 42 -10.96 17.48 2.39
C VAL A 42 -11.76 17.48 3.69
N GLU A 43 -12.83 16.70 3.72
CA GLU A 43 -13.68 16.51 4.90
C GLU A 43 -13.69 15.03 5.27
N ASP A 44 -13.22 14.70 6.47
CA ASP A 44 -13.11 13.32 6.96
C ASP A 44 -12.45 12.34 5.97
N GLY A 45 -11.41 12.81 5.28
CA GLY A 45 -10.64 12.00 4.30
C GLY A 45 -11.32 11.83 2.96
N ARG A 46 -12.40 12.58 2.70
CA ARG A 46 -13.10 12.62 1.42
C ARG A 46 -12.82 13.94 0.73
N LEU A 47 -12.58 13.87 -0.57
CA LEU A 47 -12.34 15.03 -1.43
C LEU A 47 -13.32 15.00 -2.60
N THR A 48 -13.99 16.11 -2.88
CA THR A 48 -14.74 16.32 -4.12
C THR A 48 -13.99 17.34 -4.98
N PRO A 49 -13.22 16.90 -5.99
CA PRO A 49 -12.38 17.82 -6.74
C PRO A 49 -13.18 18.75 -7.66
N VAL A 50 -12.87 20.05 -7.69
CA VAL A 50 -13.49 21.04 -8.58
C VAL A 50 -12.62 21.41 -9.79
N LEU A 51 -11.35 21.01 -9.79
CA LEU A 51 -10.40 21.23 -10.89
C LEU A 51 -9.77 19.91 -11.34
N SER A 52 -9.55 19.73 -12.64
CA SER A 52 -8.78 18.62 -13.19
C SER A 52 -7.27 18.92 -13.19
N GLY A 53 -6.46 17.90 -13.40
CA GLY A 53 -4.99 17.99 -13.45
C GLY A 53 -4.29 17.12 -12.41
N THR A 54 -2.99 17.33 -12.27
CA THR A 54 -2.17 16.67 -11.24
C THR A 54 -2.07 17.55 -9.99
N GLU A 55 -2.03 16.93 -8.81
CA GLU A 55 -1.85 17.63 -7.55
C GLU A 55 -1.04 16.76 -6.57
N THR A 56 -0.31 17.43 -5.67
CA THR A 56 0.34 16.78 -4.53
C THR A 56 -0.38 17.24 -3.27
N VAL A 57 -1.13 16.33 -2.64
CA VAL A 57 -1.79 16.61 -1.37
C VAL A 57 -0.76 16.42 -0.26
N THR A 58 -0.47 17.48 0.48
CA THR A 58 0.36 17.42 1.69
C THR A 58 -0.52 17.10 2.88
N VAL A 59 -0.17 16.04 3.61
CA VAL A 59 -0.87 15.62 4.83
C VAL A 59 0.07 15.83 6.00
N SER A 60 -0.37 16.57 7.02
CA SER A 60 0.45 16.89 8.18
C SER A 60 -0.21 16.43 9.49
N PHE A 61 0.61 15.91 10.40
CA PHE A 61 0.23 15.63 11.79
C PHE A 61 1.33 16.18 12.70
N GLY A 62 1.02 17.25 13.44
CA GLY A 62 2.03 18.01 14.16
C GLY A 62 3.09 18.59 13.22
N LYS A 63 4.36 18.22 13.44
CA LYS A 63 5.49 18.66 12.60
C LYS A 63 5.81 17.71 11.43
N THR A 64 5.22 16.51 11.44
CA THR A 64 5.48 15.47 10.45
C THR A 64 4.57 15.64 9.25
N LYS A 65 5.10 15.36 8.05
CA LYS A 65 4.37 15.49 6.78
C LYS A 65 4.57 14.25 5.91
N THR A 66 3.57 13.96 5.10
CA THR A 66 3.63 12.99 3.99
C THR A 66 2.87 13.54 2.79
N TYR A 67 2.99 12.89 1.64
CA TYR A 67 2.46 13.38 0.37
C TYR A 67 1.66 12.31 -0.37
N ILE A 68 0.50 12.70 -0.90
CA ILE A 68 -0.34 11.86 -1.74
C ILE A 68 -0.32 12.43 -3.16
N PRO A 69 0.19 11.69 -4.15
CA PRO A 69 0.06 12.08 -5.54
C PRO A 69 -1.37 11.85 -6.03
N LEU A 70 -2.03 12.90 -6.50
CA LEU A 70 -3.41 12.88 -6.98
C LEU A 70 -3.48 13.24 -8.47
N ARG A 71 -4.23 12.46 -9.24
CA ARG A 71 -4.54 12.68 -10.66
C ARG A 71 -6.05 12.82 -10.79
N ILE A 72 -6.50 14.00 -11.18
CA ILE A 72 -7.92 14.34 -11.28
C ILE A 72 -8.30 14.45 -12.74
N ALA A 73 -9.12 13.50 -13.21
CA ALA A 73 -9.62 13.49 -14.57
C ALA A 73 -10.70 14.56 -14.80
N SER A 74 -10.78 15.07 -16.01
CA SER A 74 -11.97 15.79 -16.50
C SER A 74 -12.93 14.85 -17.20
N ILE A 75 -14.18 15.30 -17.33
CA ILE A 75 -15.19 14.62 -18.14
C ILE A 75 -15.52 15.57 -19.29
N ASP A 76 -15.21 15.14 -20.51
CA ASP A 76 -15.64 15.84 -21.73
C ASP A 76 -16.89 15.12 -22.25
N SER A 77 -17.97 15.86 -22.52
CA SER A 77 -19.27 15.26 -22.84
C SER A 77 -19.91 15.88 -24.07
N SER A 78 -20.66 15.07 -24.82
CA SER A 78 -21.48 15.52 -25.95
C SER A 78 -22.82 14.79 -25.99
N ILE A 79 -23.86 15.47 -26.45
CA ILE A 79 -25.19 14.88 -26.62
C ILE A 79 -25.16 13.97 -27.86
N LEU A 80 -25.54 12.70 -27.67
CA LEU A 80 -25.75 11.72 -28.74
C LEU A 80 -27.16 11.81 -29.33
N ASP A 81 -28.16 12.04 -28.48
CA ASP A 81 -29.56 12.21 -28.88
C ASP A 81 -30.28 13.10 -27.85
N ASP A 82 -30.84 14.21 -28.33
CA ASP A 82 -31.66 15.15 -27.56
C ASP A 82 -33.15 14.80 -27.63
N PHE A 83 -33.54 13.78 -28.41
CA PHE A 83 -34.91 13.33 -28.61
C PHE A 83 -35.86 14.40 -29.17
N GLU A 84 -35.33 15.44 -29.83
CA GLU A 84 -36.14 16.43 -30.55
C GLU A 84 -36.87 15.79 -31.74
N SER A 85 -36.37 14.66 -32.23
CA SER A 85 -37.05 13.82 -33.23
C SER A 85 -36.96 12.33 -32.91
N ILE A 86 -38.11 11.66 -32.83
CA ILE A 86 -38.19 10.20 -32.64
C ILE A 86 -38.14 9.39 -33.96
N ASN A 87 -37.98 10.05 -35.11
CA ASN A 87 -37.96 9.39 -36.42
C ASN A 87 -36.77 8.43 -36.58
N GLY A 88 -35.74 8.58 -35.74
CA GLY A 88 -34.58 7.69 -35.66
C GLY A 88 -34.90 6.30 -35.11
N PHE A 89 -36.06 6.07 -34.50
CA PHE A 89 -36.45 4.76 -33.94
C PHE A 89 -37.24 3.91 -34.95
N GLY A 90 -36.93 2.62 -35.00
CA GLY A 90 -37.47 1.65 -35.97
C GLY A 90 -38.79 1.01 -35.57
N ASN A 91 -39.24 1.20 -34.34
CA ASN A 91 -40.48 0.64 -33.82
C ASN A 91 -41.37 1.71 -33.16
N ASN A 92 -42.66 1.41 -33.00
CA ASN A 92 -43.65 2.35 -32.46
C ASN A 92 -43.65 2.42 -30.91
N VAL A 93 -42.55 2.01 -30.28
CA VAL A 93 -42.40 2.00 -28.82
C VAL A 93 -42.09 3.41 -28.29
N MET A 94 -41.37 4.21 -29.07
CA MET A 94 -41.04 5.61 -28.79
C MET A 94 -42.06 6.54 -29.46
N LYS A 95 -42.56 7.54 -28.73
CA LYS A 95 -43.41 8.64 -29.23
C LYS A 95 -42.84 9.99 -28.79
N PRO A 96 -43.07 11.08 -29.53
CA PRO A 96 -42.63 12.39 -29.07
C PRO A 96 -43.49 12.87 -27.89
N SER A 97 -42.86 13.52 -26.92
CA SER A 97 -43.52 14.24 -25.83
C SER A 97 -43.13 15.71 -25.90
N TYR A 98 -44.12 16.59 -26.09
CA TYR A 98 -43.90 18.04 -26.13
C TYR A 98 -44.14 18.72 -24.77
N GLY A 99 -44.97 18.11 -23.92
CA GLY A 99 -45.39 18.66 -22.61
C GLY A 99 -44.52 18.23 -21.43
N LEU A 100 -43.91 17.05 -21.51
CA LEU A 100 -43.00 16.51 -20.49
C LEU A 100 -41.63 16.31 -21.15
N LYS A 101 -40.69 17.20 -20.84
CA LYS A 101 -39.32 17.24 -21.40
C LYS A 101 -38.34 17.77 -20.35
N TYR A 102 -37.07 17.44 -20.48
CA TYR A 102 -36.00 17.92 -19.61
C TYR A 102 -35.35 19.17 -20.23
N SER A 103 -35.08 19.12 -21.53
CA SER A 103 -34.47 20.19 -22.32
C SER A 103 -35.21 20.40 -23.65
N GLY A 104 -34.82 21.40 -24.43
CA GLY A 104 -35.31 21.60 -25.80
C GLY A 104 -36.83 21.79 -25.94
N ASN A 105 -37.40 21.29 -27.04
CA ASN A 105 -38.83 21.40 -27.36
C ASN A 105 -39.57 20.07 -27.24
N ALA A 106 -38.88 18.93 -27.30
CA ALA A 106 -39.48 17.61 -27.19
C ALA A 106 -38.58 16.62 -26.44
N ALA A 107 -39.16 15.51 -26.02
CA ALA A 107 -38.46 14.38 -25.41
C ALA A 107 -39.03 13.05 -25.93
N GLY A 108 -38.30 11.96 -25.69
CA GLY A 108 -38.73 10.61 -26.05
C GLY A 108 -39.65 10.01 -24.99
N MET A 109 -40.89 9.66 -25.33
CA MET A 109 -41.80 8.94 -24.45
C MET A 109 -41.89 7.47 -24.86
N MET A 110 -41.35 6.60 -24.01
CA MET A 110 -41.24 5.17 -24.26
C MET A 110 -42.32 4.40 -23.50
N TYR A 111 -43.21 3.74 -24.23
CA TYR A 111 -44.29 2.94 -23.64
C TYR A 111 -43.87 1.48 -23.45
N TYR A 112 -44.23 0.89 -22.32
CA TYR A 112 -44.05 -0.54 -22.07
C TYR A 112 -45.36 -1.17 -21.61
N ASN A 113 -45.62 -2.40 -22.06
CA ASN A 113 -46.77 -3.21 -21.65
C ASN A 113 -46.40 -4.69 -21.73
N TYR A 114 -46.45 -5.37 -20.58
CA TYR A 114 -46.13 -6.77 -20.39
C TYR A 114 -47.38 -7.66 -20.21
N PHE A 115 -48.60 -7.10 -20.34
CA PHE A 115 -49.82 -7.90 -20.29
C PHE A 115 -49.97 -8.79 -21.53
N GLY A 116 -50.39 -10.04 -21.31
CA GLY A 116 -50.69 -10.98 -22.40
C GLY A 116 -49.47 -11.40 -23.23
N THR A 117 -48.25 -11.26 -22.69
CA THR A 117 -47.01 -11.66 -23.35
C THR A 117 -46.04 -12.27 -22.34
N ASP A 118 -45.25 -13.25 -22.79
CA ASP A 118 -44.14 -13.83 -22.00
C ASP A 118 -42.88 -12.94 -22.01
N LYS A 119 -42.92 -11.81 -22.73
CA LYS A 119 -41.80 -10.86 -22.79
C LYS A 119 -41.73 -10.05 -21.49
N ASN A 120 -40.52 -9.95 -20.95
CA ASN A 120 -40.22 -9.07 -19.81
C ASN A 120 -39.43 -7.82 -20.20
N THR A 121 -39.08 -7.63 -21.48
CA THR A 121 -38.28 -6.50 -21.96
C THR A 121 -38.94 -5.86 -23.17
N ILE A 122 -39.04 -4.54 -23.13
CA ILE A 122 -39.46 -3.70 -24.26
C ILE A 122 -38.26 -2.82 -24.63
N THR A 123 -37.87 -2.85 -25.91
CA THR A 123 -36.74 -2.08 -26.44
C THR A 123 -37.24 -1.08 -27.47
N ALA A 124 -36.83 0.19 -27.36
CA ALA A 124 -36.89 1.16 -28.44
C ALA A 124 -35.59 1.06 -29.24
N THR A 125 -35.67 0.60 -30.49
CA THR A 125 -34.49 0.29 -31.32
C THR A 125 -34.24 1.42 -32.30
N TYR A 126 -33.00 1.89 -32.41
CA TYR A 126 -32.60 2.84 -33.45
C TYR A 126 -32.62 2.18 -34.83
N LYS A 127 -32.99 2.95 -35.86
CA LYS A 127 -32.90 2.53 -37.27
C LYS A 127 -31.44 2.39 -37.69
N GLY A 128 -31.21 1.54 -38.70
CA GLY A 128 -29.89 1.34 -39.28
C GLY A 128 -28.90 0.78 -38.26
N VAL A 129 -27.69 1.35 -38.23
CA VAL A 129 -26.57 0.85 -37.41
C VAL A 129 -26.53 1.43 -35.99
N GLY A 130 -27.44 2.33 -35.61
CA GLY A 130 -27.45 2.98 -34.28
C GLY A 130 -26.48 4.18 -34.14
N LEU A 131 -26.40 4.73 -32.93
CA LEU A 131 -25.59 5.92 -32.60
C LEU A 131 -24.13 5.55 -32.37
N LEU A 132 -23.18 6.36 -32.84
CA LEU A 132 -21.74 6.12 -32.68
C LEU A 132 -21.30 6.31 -31.22
N LEU A 133 -20.65 5.29 -30.66
CA LEU A 133 -19.75 5.45 -29.53
C LEU A 133 -18.33 5.39 -30.07
N ASP A 134 -17.62 6.51 -30.03
CA ASP A 134 -16.28 6.61 -30.57
C ASP A 134 -15.24 5.81 -29.75
N LYS A 135 -13.97 5.93 -30.13
CA LYS A 135 -12.88 5.20 -29.47
C LYS A 135 -12.68 5.59 -28.01
N ASN A 136 -13.06 6.80 -27.63
CA ASN A 136 -12.77 7.37 -26.31
C ASN A 136 -13.99 7.37 -25.37
N ALA A 137 -15.18 7.05 -25.88
CA ALA A 137 -16.39 6.91 -25.09
C ALA A 137 -16.15 6.04 -23.85
N SER A 138 -16.44 6.60 -22.68
CA SER A 138 -16.15 5.97 -21.38
C SER A 138 -17.41 5.84 -20.53
N ARG A 139 -18.35 6.77 -20.65
CA ARG A 139 -19.63 6.72 -19.94
C ARG A 139 -20.78 7.15 -20.85
N LEU A 140 -21.95 6.64 -20.52
CA LEU A 140 -23.23 7.10 -21.05
C LEU A 140 -24.08 7.65 -19.91
N SER A 141 -24.84 8.68 -20.21
CA SER A 141 -25.86 9.20 -19.30
C SER A 141 -27.13 9.58 -20.03
N ILE A 142 -28.27 9.48 -19.35
CA ILE A 142 -29.57 9.86 -19.91
C ILE A 142 -30.47 10.39 -18.80
N GLN A 143 -31.26 11.41 -19.09
CA GLN A 143 -32.29 11.89 -18.18
C GLN A 143 -33.52 11.01 -18.31
N VAL A 144 -34.03 10.49 -17.21
CA VAL A 144 -35.22 9.63 -17.20
C VAL A 144 -36.24 10.15 -16.19
N HIS A 145 -37.41 10.51 -16.70
CA HIS A 145 -38.58 10.81 -15.90
C HIS A 145 -39.41 9.55 -15.67
N SER A 146 -39.68 9.26 -14.40
CA SER A 146 -40.66 8.24 -14.00
C SER A 146 -41.89 8.89 -13.38
N ASN A 147 -43.08 8.46 -13.78
CA ASN A 147 -44.34 8.96 -13.20
C ASN A 147 -44.70 8.27 -11.88
N GLN A 148 -44.15 7.08 -11.61
CA GLN A 148 -44.39 6.32 -10.39
C GLN A 148 -43.21 5.40 -10.07
N LYS A 149 -42.97 5.19 -8.77
CA LYS A 149 -41.95 4.24 -8.33
C LYS A 149 -42.31 2.82 -8.76
N ASN A 150 -41.36 2.08 -9.31
CA ASN A 150 -41.52 0.70 -9.72
C ASN A 150 -40.16 -0.03 -9.78
N TYR A 151 -40.20 -1.32 -10.08
CA TYR A 151 -39.01 -2.18 -10.08
C TYR A 151 -38.47 -2.48 -11.49
N ASN A 152 -38.96 -1.80 -12.51
CA ASN A 152 -38.45 -1.98 -13.86
C ASN A 152 -37.05 -1.35 -13.95
N ARG A 153 -36.21 -1.96 -14.76
CA ARG A 153 -34.83 -1.56 -15.03
C ARG A 153 -34.76 -0.83 -16.35
N VAL A 154 -33.94 0.22 -16.42
CA VAL A 154 -33.58 0.89 -17.67
C VAL A 154 -32.17 0.44 -18.08
N SER A 155 -32.00 0.05 -19.33
CA SER A 155 -30.72 -0.37 -19.91
C SER A 155 -30.56 0.18 -21.34
N VAL A 156 -29.34 0.14 -21.85
CA VAL A 156 -29.05 0.40 -23.27
C VAL A 156 -28.46 -0.85 -23.92
N GLU A 157 -28.74 -1.03 -25.20
CA GLU A 157 -28.17 -2.07 -26.04
C GLU A 157 -27.04 -1.48 -26.87
N ILE A 158 -25.86 -2.11 -26.81
CA ILE A 158 -24.66 -1.67 -27.51
C ILE A 158 -24.09 -2.82 -28.32
N THR A 159 -23.81 -2.62 -29.60
CA THR A 159 -23.04 -3.55 -30.44
C THR A 159 -21.60 -3.06 -30.51
N ASP A 160 -20.65 -3.89 -30.10
CA ASP A 160 -19.22 -3.54 -30.06
C ASP A 160 -18.53 -3.65 -31.42
N ALA A 161 -17.25 -3.26 -31.47
CA ALA A 161 -16.43 -3.31 -32.68
C ALA A 161 -16.25 -4.73 -33.27
N ASN A 162 -16.46 -5.78 -32.45
CA ASN A 162 -16.38 -7.17 -32.85
C ASN A 162 -17.75 -7.75 -33.26
N GLY A 163 -18.80 -6.92 -33.28
CA GLY A 163 -20.17 -7.32 -33.57
C GLY A 163 -20.91 -7.99 -32.42
N ARG A 164 -20.35 -8.00 -31.20
CA ARG A 164 -21.00 -8.59 -30.02
C ARG A 164 -21.97 -7.58 -29.39
N LYS A 165 -23.16 -8.07 -29.05
CA LYS A 165 -24.18 -7.28 -28.33
C LYS A 165 -23.93 -7.30 -26.82
N HIS A 166 -24.08 -6.14 -26.21
CA HIS A 166 -23.95 -5.88 -24.79
C HIS A 166 -25.20 -5.17 -24.30
N THR A 167 -25.69 -5.56 -23.13
CA THR A 167 -26.75 -4.83 -22.41
C THR A 167 -26.12 -4.13 -21.22
N VAL A 168 -26.05 -2.81 -21.27
CA VAL A 168 -25.50 -1.97 -20.19
C VAL A 168 -26.64 -1.45 -19.35
N ARG A 169 -26.62 -1.75 -18.06
CA ARG A 169 -27.67 -1.34 -17.11
C ARG A 169 -27.40 0.09 -16.65
N LEU A 170 -28.42 0.94 -16.73
CA LEU A 170 -28.39 2.32 -16.24
C LEU A 170 -28.96 2.45 -14.81
N THR A 171 -29.91 1.59 -14.46
CA THR A 171 -30.43 1.45 -13.09
C THR A 171 -30.96 0.04 -12.87
N ASP A 172 -30.97 -0.46 -11.63
CA ASP A 172 -31.59 -1.74 -11.30
C ASP A 172 -33.09 -1.65 -10.97
N SER A 173 -33.58 -0.47 -10.61
CA SER A 173 -35.00 -0.21 -10.38
C SER A 173 -35.35 1.26 -10.57
N MET A 174 -36.61 1.56 -10.86
CA MET A 174 -37.14 2.92 -10.94
C MET A 174 -37.80 3.34 -9.63
N ASP A 175 -37.02 3.43 -8.56
CA ASP A 175 -37.46 3.76 -7.20
C ASP A 175 -37.72 5.27 -6.95
N TRP A 176 -37.82 6.05 -8.02
CA TRP A 176 -38.03 7.49 -8.00
C TRP A 176 -39.27 7.92 -8.80
N THR A 177 -39.65 9.17 -8.59
CA THR A 177 -40.62 9.91 -9.41
C THR A 177 -39.98 11.21 -9.85
N GLY A 178 -40.39 11.75 -11.00
CA GLY A 178 -39.73 12.92 -11.59
C GLY A 178 -38.48 12.55 -12.39
N TRP A 179 -37.71 13.58 -12.79
CA TRP A 179 -36.46 13.43 -13.54
C TRP A 179 -35.31 12.93 -12.67
N LYS A 180 -34.54 11.98 -13.19
CA LYS A 180 -33.29 11.50 -12.62
C LYS A 180 -32.30 11.21 -13.75
N ARG A 181 -31.07 11.70 -13.60
CA ARG A 181 -29.96 11.32 -14.47
C ARG A 181 -29.54 9.89 -14.13
N LEU A 182 -29.46 9.03 -15.13
CA LEU A 182 -28.91 7.68 -15.00
C LEU A 182 -27.59 7.62 -15.76
N ASP A 183 -26.58 6.99 -15.19
CA ASP A 183 -25.22 6.93 -15.74
C ASP A 183 -24.70 5.48 -15.72
N ALA A 184 -23.90 5.10 -16.72
CA ALA A 184 -23.20 3.81 -16.75
C ALA A 184 -21.83 3.90 -17.44
N SER A 185 -20.87 3.10 -16.98
CA SER A 185 -19.58 2.93 -17.67
C SER A 185 -19.74 2.05 -18.91
N VAL A 186 -19.07 2.45 -19.99
CA VAL A 186 -18.91 1.68 -21.22
C VAL A 186 -17.43 1.44 -21.55
N GLU A 187 -16.53 1.68 -20.59
CA GLU A 187 -15.07 1.54 -20.78
C GLU A 187 -14.68 0.14 -21.26
N SER A 188 -15.31 -0.90 -20.72
CA SER A 188 -15.01 -2.31 -21.04
C SER A 188 -15.53 -2.79 -22.40
N ILE A 189 -16.29 -1.97 -23.13
CA ILE A 189 -16.85 -2.33 -24.44
C ILE A 189 -15.85 -1.98 -25.54
N ALA A 190 -15.59 -2.94 -26.45
CA ALA A 190 -14.68 -2.73 -27.58
C ALA A 190 -15.23 -1.66 -28.54
N LYS A 191 -14.39 -0.68 -28.90
CA LYS A 191 -14.78 0.51 -29.68
C LYS A 191 -14.08 0.57 -31.04
N PRO A 192 -14.63 1.30 -32.04
CA PRO A 192 -15.89 2.05 -31.99
C PRO A 192 -17.10 1.11 -31.86
N ALA A 193 -18.07 1.50 -31.06
CA ALA A 193 -19.29 0.72 -30.81
C ALA A 193 -20.53 1.49 -31.29
N ARG A 194 -21.68 0.82 -31.26
CA ARG A 194 -22.98 1.39 -31.67
C ARG A 194 -24.00 1.20 -30.57
N LEU A 195 -24.60 2.30 -30.10
CA LEU A 195 -25.80 2.21 -29.26
C LEU A 195 -27.00 1.95 -30.17
N THR A 196 -27.60 0.77 -30.02
CA THR A 196 -28.64 0.26 -30.93
C THR A 196 -30.03 0.33 -30.33
N GLY A 197 -30.17 0.48 -29.01
CA GLY A 197 -31.48 0.62 -28.40
C GLY A 197 -31.46 1.00 -26.94
N ILE A 198 -32.65 1.33 -26.43
CA ILE A 198 -32.92 1.66 -25.03
C ILE A 198 -34.04 0.73 -24.57
N SER A 199 -33.87 0.09 -23.42
CA SER A 199 -34.74 -1.00 -22.99
C SER A 199 -35.28 -0.78 -21.58
N VAL A 200 -36.56 -1.09 -21.39
CA VAL A 200 -37.20 -1.21 -20.08
C VAL A 200 -37.50 -2.68 -19.83
N THR A 201 -36.95 -3.22 -18.75
CA THR A 201 -37.10 -4.63 -18.37
C THR A 201 -37.83 -4.76 -17.03
N LYS A 202 -38.89 -5.56 -16.99
CA LYS A 202 -39.53 -6.02 -15.75
C LYS A 202 -38.60 -7.01 -15.06
N THR A 203 -38.11 -6.65 -13.86
CA THR A 203 -37.16 -7.48 -13.10
C THR A 203 -37.81 -8.35 -12.03
N LYS A 204 -38.99 -7.95 -11.55
CA LYS A 204 -39.81 -8.68 -10.58
C LYS A 204 -41.28 -8.26 -10.68
N GLU A 205 -42.15 -8.91 -9.92
CA GLU A 205 -43.57 -8.57 -9.88
C GLU A 205 -43.82 -7.12 -9.44
N GLY A 206 -44.81 -6.48 -10.06
CA GLY A 206 -45.06 -5.04 -9.92
C GLY A 206 -45.75 -4.44 -11.15
N LEU A 207 -45.23 -3.32 -11.63
CA LEU A 207 -45.87 -2.52 -12.69
C LEU A 207 -45.71 -3.16 -14.08
N ASN A 208 -46.82 -3.65 -14.63
CA ASN A 208 -46.84 -4.36 -15.92
C ASN A 208 -46.99 -3.44 -17.14
N ALA A 209 -47.44 -2.20 -16.99
CA ALA A 209 -47.58 -1.27 -18.10
C ALA A 209 -47.41 0.18 -17.66
N GLY A 210 -46.92 1.02 -18.56
CA GLY A 210 -46.68 2.43 -18.30
C GLY A 210 -45.84 3.08 -19.38
N TYR A 211 -45.24 4.22 -19.02
CA TYR A 211 -44.27 4.91 -19.85
C TYR A 211 -43.16 5.52 -19.00
N ILE A 212 -42.01 5.73 -19.62
CA ILE A 212 -40.98 6.66 -19.14
C ILE A 212 -40.82 7.76 -20.18
N THR A 213 -40.36 8.93 -19.73
CA THR A 213 -39.89 9.98 -20.64
C THR A 213 -38.39 10.10 -20.49
N ILE A 214 -37.68 10.18 -21.61
CA ILE A 214 -36.23 10.22 -21.68
C ILE A 214 -35.76 11.38 -22.53
N ASP A 215 -34.62 11.95 -22.16
CA ASP A 215 -34.06 13.16 -22.77
C ASP A 215 -32.53 13.20 -22.54
N GLU A 216 -31.82 14.03 -23.30
CA GLU A 216 -30.36 14.28 -23.22
C GLU A 216 -29.50 13.00 -23.07
N LEU A 217 -29.63 12.05 -24.00
CA LEU A 217 -28.71 10.92 -24.07
C LEU A 217 -27.32 11.45 -24.43
N THR A 218 -26.38 11.34 -23.50
CA THR A 218 -25.06 11.96 -23.55
C THR A 218 -23.97 10.88 -23.49
N VAL A 219 -22.92 11.05 -24.28
CA VAL A 219 -21.67 10.29 -24.18
C VAL A 219 -20.59 11.16 -23.57
N SER A 220 -19.71 10.55 -22.78
CA SER A 220 -18.57 11.25 -22.21
C SER A 220 -17.28 10.46 -22.21
N GLU A 221 -16.17 11.17 -22.32
CA GLU A 221 -14.78 10.72 -22.22
C GLU A 221 -14.21 11.15 -20.87
N ILE A 222 -13.66 10.20 -20.10
CA ILE A 222 -12.85 10.49 -18.93
C ILE A 222 -11.43 10.78 -19.41
N VAL A 223 -11.02 12.04 -19.32
CA VAL A 223 -9.69 12.49 -19.75
C VAL A 223 -8.77 12.57 -18.55
N TYR A 224 -7.83 11.63 -18.48
CA TYR A 224 -6.83 11.59 -17.40
C TYR A 224 -5.65 12.55 -17.69
N PRO A 225 -5.21 13.32 -16.67
CA PRO A 225 -4.09 14.24 -16.84
C PRO A 225 -2.77 13.48 -17.03
N LYS A 226 -2.02 13.89 -18.04
CA LYS A 226 -0.67 13.37 -18.36
C LYS A 226 0.41 14.09 -17.54
N GLY A 227 1.56 13.45 -17.35
CA GLY A 227 2.73 14.02 -16.68
C GLY A 227 3.11 13.30 -15.38
N THR A 228 4.38 13.37 -14.98
CA THR A 228 4.89 12.75 -13.75
C THR A 228 4.66 13.68 -12.56
N ILE A 229 4.26 13.12 -11.41
CA ILE A 229 4.18 13.86 -10.15
C ILE A 229 5.48 13.59 -9.41
N HIS A 230 6.28 14.64 -9.18
CA HIS A 230 7.46 14.57 -8.33
C HIS A 230 7.04 14.82 -6.90
N LEU A 231 7.23 13.82 -6.04
CA LEU A 231 7.00 13.97 -4.61
C LEU A 231 8.23 14.61 -3.97
N PRO A 232 8.07 15.50 -2.99
CA PRO A 232 9.19 15.98 -2.19
C PRO A 232 9.88 14.84 -1.46
N ASP A 233 11.19 14.92 -1.31
CA ASP A 233 11.95 13.96 -0.51
C ASP A 233 11.53 14.07 0.96
N VAL A 234 11.06 12.96 1.52
CA VAL A 234 10.79 12.84 2.96
C VAL A 234 11.99 12.16 3.57
N LYS A 235 12.74 12.89 4.41
CA LYS A 235 13.84 12.30 5.16
C LYS A 235 13.28 11.27 6.14
N GLU A 236 13.77 10.04 6.06
CA GLU A 236 13.42 9.02 7.04
C GLU A 236 13.89 9.44 8.44
N PRO A 237 13.09 9.15 9.49
CA PRO A 237 13.52 9.40 10.85
C PRO A 237 14.78 8.58 11.16
N VAL A 238 15.73 9.22 11.84
CA VAL A 238 16.91 8.53 12.36
C VAL A 238 16.50 7.78 13.64
N ASP A 239 16.94 6.53 13.80
CA ASP A 239 16.74 5.79 15.05
C ASP A 239 17.39 6.55 16.22
N MET A 240 16.64 6.79 17.29
CA MET A 240 17.15 7.50 18.47
C MET A 240 18.24 6.74 19.22
N ALA A 241 18.34 5.42 19.02
CA ALA A 241 19.45 4.65 19.57
C ALA A 241 20.77 4.95 18.86
N PHE A 242 20.75 5.59 17.68
CA PHE A 242 21.96 6.05 17.03
C PHE A 242 22.54 7.27 17.77
N LYS A 243 23.60 7.04 18.56
CA LYS A 243 24.26 8.06 19.37
C LYS A 243 25.75 8.15 18.98
N PRO A 244 26.09 8.83 17.88
CA PRO A 244 27.48 8.99 17.46
C PRO A 244 28.28 9.77 18.50
N THR A 245 29.48 9.31 18.79
CA THR A 245 30.42 9.95 19.73
C THR A 245 31.86 9.65 19.33
N ASP A 246 32.78 10.55 19.64
CA ASP A 246 34.21 10.32 19.40
C ASP A 246 34.81 9.31 20.40
N SER A 247 34.15 9.09 21.54
CA SER A 247 34.62 8.08 22.49
C SER A 247 34.60 6.68 21.87
N LEU A 248 35.70 5.95 22.07
CA LEU A 248 35.81 4.53 21.72
C LEU A 248 35.26 3.61 22.81
N ARG A 249 35.06 4.10 24.04
CA ARG A 249 34.32 3.40 25.11
C ARG A 249 33.44 4.41 25.84
N PRO A 250 32.23 4.72 25.32
CA PRO A 250 31.29 5.64 25.95
C PRO A 250 30.91 5.17 27.36
N LYS A 251 30.26 6.01 28.18
CA LYS A 251 29.78 5.56 29.50
C LYS A 251 28.73 4.45 29.30
N GLY A 252 28.88 3.36 30.05
CA GLY A 252 28.00 2.20 30.02
C GLY A 252 28.59 1.04 30.81
N ASN A 253 27.78 0.03 31.11
CA ASN A 253 28.17 -1.17 31.85
C ASN A 253 28.45 -2.39 30.95
N LEU A 254 28.15 -2.29 29.65
CA LEU A 254 28.50 -3.30 28.65
C LEU A 254 28.73 -2.64 27.29
N HIS A 255 29.82 -3.03 26.62
CA HIS A 255 30.17 -2.60 25.27
C HIS A 255 30.52 -3.80 24.42
N PHE A 256 29.94 -3.89 23.23
CA PHE A 256 30.33 -4.93 22.30
C PHE A 256 30.38 -4.43 20.87
N ALA A 257 31.28 -5.02 20.10
CA ALA A 257 31.41 -4.76 18.68
C ALA A 257 30.67 -5.82 17.87
N VAL A 258 29.92 -5.39 16.87
CA VAL A 258 29.26 -6.27 15.89
C VAL A 258 29.81 -5.96 14.51
N MET A 259 30.20 -6.99 13.78
CA MET A 259 30.80 -6.86 12.46
C MET A 259 30.40 -8.04 11.56
N GLY A 260 30.29 -7.82 10.25
CA GLY A 260 30.15 -8.92 9.31
C GLY A 260 31.44 -9.72 9.18
N GLN A 261 31.31 -11.02 8.92
CA GLN A 261 32.46 -11.87 8.62
C GLN A 261 33.15 -11.45 7.30
N VAL A 262 34.42 -11.83 7.12
CA VAL A 262 35.09 -11.74 5.81
C VAL A 262 34.96 -13.05 5.05
N GLN A 263 34.78 -12.96 3.73
CA GLN A 263 34.87 -14.12 2.86
C GLN A 263 36.26 -14.76 2.97
N THR A 264 36.33 -16.07 3.19
CA THR A 264 37.58 -16.82 3.43
C THR A 264 38.65 -16.55 2.37
N LYS A 265 38.26 -16.38 1.10
CA LYS A 265 39.17 -16.06 -0.02
C LYS A 265 39.81 -14.67 0.06
N GLU A 266 39.18 -13.72 0.77
CA GLU A 266 39.66 -12.35 0.95
C GLU A 266 40.42 -12.17 2.27
N ALA A 267 40.25 -13.08 3.23
CA ALA A 267 40.91 -13.02 4.54
C ALA A 267 42.44 -12.91 4.43
N ALA A 268 43.05 -13.65 3.50
CA ALA A 268 44.50 -13.63 3.27
C ALA A 268 45.04 -12.29 2.72
N LYS A 269 44.16 -11.43 2.19
CA LYS A 269 44.51 -10.12 1.63
C LYS A 269 44.32 -8.98 2.62
N MET A 270 43.87 -9.27 3.84
CA MET A 270 43.56 -8.24 4.82
C MET A 270 44.80 -7.42 5.19
N PRO A 271 44.62 -6.11 5.43
CA PRO A 271 45.67 -5.29 6.01
C PRO A 271 45.97 -5.73 7.45
N ASN A 272 47.01 -5.16 8.06
CA ASN A 272 47.31 -5.39 9.47
C ASN A 272 46.14 -4.91 10.36
N LEU A 273 45.44 -5.85 11.02
CA LEU A 273 44.33 -5.60 11.94
C LEU A 273 44.74 -5.63 13.42
N ALA A 274 46.04 -5.61 13.74
CA ALA A 274 46.50 -5.53 15.13
C ALA A 274 45.90 -4.33 15.90
N PRO A 275 45.82 -3.10 15.33
CA PRO A 275 45.18 -1.98 16.03
C PRO A 275 43.70 -2.22 16.33
N LEU A 276 42.97 -2.87 15.43
CA LEU A 276 41.56 -3.22 15.65
C LEU A 276 41.42 -4.29 16.73
N SER A 277 42.28 -5.31 16.69
CA SER A 277 42.31 -6.38 17.70
C SER A 277 42.62 -5.80 19.08
N GLU A 278 43.61 -4.92 19.19
CA GLU A 278 43.96 -4.22 20.43
C GLU A 278 42.80 -3.34 20.93
N ALA A 279 42.16 -2.59 20.04
CA ALA A 279 41.00 -1.78 20.39
C ALA A 279 39.86 -2.64 20.96
N PHE A 280 39.52 -3.75 20.30
CA PHE A 280 38.45 -4.63 20.78
C PHE A 280 38.78 -5.22 22.14
N ASN A 281 39.98 -5.78 22.26
CA ASN A 281 40.47 -6.43 23.46
C ASN A 281 40.52 -5.51 24.68
N ASN A 282 40.90 -4.24 24.51
CA ASN A 282 41.07 -3.30 25.61
C ASN A 282 39.79 -2.50 25.91
N LEU A 283 38.88 -2.37 24.94
CA LEU A 283 37.75 -1.43 25.03
C LEU A 283 36.38 -2.08 25.00
N TYR A 284 36.24 -3.36 24.67
CA TYR A 284 34.95 -4.04 24.54
C TYR A 284 34.91 -5.33 25.37
N ASP A 285 33.72 -5.68 25.83
CA ASP A 285 33.46 -6.82 26.70
C ASP A 285 33.34 -8.13 25.90
N PHE A 286 32.88 -8.05 24.65
CA PHE A 286 32.90 -9.15 23.67
C PHE A 286 32.79 -8.62 22.22
N ALA A 287 33.04 -9.51 21.25
CA ALA A 287 32.85 -9.26 19.83
C ALA A 287 31.85 -10.23 19.19
N VAL A 288 31.11 -9.77 18.20
CA VAL A 288 30.11 -10.55 17.46
C VAL A 288 30.41 -10.49 15.98
N PHE A 289 30.42 -11.67 15.35
CA PHE A 289 30.63 -11.82 13.92
C PHE A 289 29.43 -12.50 13.27
N THR A 290 28.69 -11.75 12.46
CA THR A 290 27.47 -12.21 11.79
C THR A 290 27.77 -12.75 10.39
N GLY A 291 27.13 -13.86 10.04
CA GLY A 291 27.31 -14.54 8.75
C GLY A 291 28.41 -15.61 8.77
N PRO A 292 28.68 -16.28 7.63
CA PRO A 292 29.81 -17.16 7.46
C PRO A 292 31.09 -16.39 7.06
N GLY A 293 32.24 -16.87 7.49
CA GLY A 293 33.57 -16.37 7.14
C GLY A 293 34.56 -16.45 8.31
N SER A 294 35.67 -15.75 8.21
CA SER A 294 36.84 -15.99 9.07
C SER A 294 37.42 -14.74 9.74
N MET A 295 36.64 -13.67 9.90
CA MET A 295 37.08 -12.44 10.56
C MET A 295 37.44 -12.69 12.02
N ASP A 296 36.67 -13.53 12.70
CA ASP A 296 36.93 -13.91 14.09
C ASP A 296 38.26 -14.66 14.27
N GLU A 297 38.75 -15.33 13.22
CA GLU A 297 40.05 -15.99 13.18
C GLU A 297 41.18 -15.03 12.80
N VAL A 298 40.89 -14.04 11.94
CA VAL A 298 41.87 -13.02 11.55
C VAL A 298 42.17 -12.06 12.71
N LEU A 299 41.17 -11.74 13.53
CA LEU A 299 41.36 -10.88 14.70
C LEU A 299 41.93 -11.67 15.88
N SER A 300 43.07 -11.21 16.40
CA SER A 300 43.73 -11.82 17.56
C SER A 300 43.05 -11.39 18.87
N LEU A 301 41.86 -11.91 19.11
CA LEU A 301 41.02 -11.56 20.27
C LEU A 301 41.25 -12.51 21.45
N TYR A 302 41.37 -11.94 22.65
CA TYR A 302 41.36 -12.68 23.92
C TYR A 302 40.07 -12.45 24.73
N ILE A 303 39.19 -11.56 24.26
CA ILE A 303 37.83 -11.38 24.78
C ILE A 303 36.89 -12.47 24.23
N PRO A 304 35.74 -12.72 24.89
CA PRO A 304 34.71 -13.61 24.35
C PRO A 304 34.26 -13.17 22.94
N ARG A 305 33.94 -14.16 22.11
CA ARG A 305 33.45 -13.96 20.74
C ARG A 305 32.21 -14.79 20.48
N ILE A 306 31.25 -14.21 19.77
CA ILE A 306 30.03 -14.88 19.30
C ILE A 306 30.12 -14.93 17.78
N THR A 307 30.07 -16.14 17.21
CA THR A 307 29.93 -16.34 15.77
C THR A 307 28.58 -16.98 15.48
N THR A 308 27.96 -16.62 14.36
CA THR A 308 26.67 -17.21 13.94
C THR A 308 26.88 -18.37 12.98
N GLU A 309 28.04 -19.03 13.05
CA GLU A 309 28.44 -20.08 12.11
C GLU A 309 27.90 -21.47 12.46
N GLY A 310 27.20 -21.64 13.57
CA GLY A 310 26.58 -22.93 13.84
C GLY A 310 26.13 -23.10 15.27
N GLY A 311 25.04 -23.85 15.42
CA GLY A 311 24.44 -24.12 16.70
C GLY A 311 23.78 -22.90 17.34
N TYR A 312 23.24 -23.14 18.53
CA TYR A 312 22.54 -22.13 19.32
C TYR A 312 23.06 -22.15 20.75
N SER A 313 23.08 -20.97 21.39
CA SER A 313 23.54 -20.82 22.77
C SER A 313 22.96 -19.55 23.38
N SER A 314 22.91 -19.50 24.71
CA SER A 314 22.52 -18.30 25.44
C SER A 314 23.52 -17.99 26.53
N THR A 315 23.63 -16.72 26.88
CA THR A 315 24.42 -16.26 28.02
C THR A 315 23.76 -15.02 28.62
N SER A 316 23.74 -14.93 29.94
CA SER A 316 23.20 -13.77 30.65
C SER A 316 24.31 -13.04 31.40
N GLN A 317 24.39 -11.72 31.25
CA GLN A 317 25.38 -10.88 31.93
C GLN A 317 24.84 -9.47 32.16
N ASN A 318 24.99 -8.94 33.38
CA ASN A 318 24.69 -7.55 33.72
C ASN A 318 23.27 -7.08 33.30
N GLY A 319 22.25 -7.94 33.46
CA GLY A 319 20.87 -7.63 33.06
C GLY A 319 20.59 -7.77 31.56
N ASN A 320 21.50 -8.41 30.80
CA ASN A 320 21.37 -8.64 29.37
C ASN A 320 21.33 -10.14 29.08
N LEU A 321 20.42 -10.55 28.20
CA LEU A 321 20.36 -11.90 27.63
C LEU A 321 20.89 -11.86 26.20
N MET A 322 21.93 -12.62 25.94
CA MET A 322 22.52 -12.81 24.62
C MET A 322 22.16 -14.20 24.11
N ILE A 323 21.63 -14.29 22.89
CA ILE A 323 21.17 -15.54 22.28
C ILE A 323 21.77 -15.63 20.88
N SER A 324 22.50 -16.70 20.60
CA SER A 324 22.86 -17.09 19.22
C SER A 324 21.90 -18.15 18.73
N LEU A 325 21.41 -18.00 17.49
CA LEU A 325 20.51 -18.95 16.83
C LEU A 325 21.15 -19.48 15.55
N ASP A 326 20.96 -20.78 15.29
CA ASP A 326 21.35 -21.36 14.00
C ASP A 326 20.24 -21.11 12.97
N THR A 327 20.55 -20.29 11.98
CA THR A 327 19.64 -19.96 10.86
C THR A 327 20.23 -20.29 9.50
N LYS A 328 21.37 -21.00 9.42
CA LYS A 328 22.11 -21.25 8.15
C LYS A 328 21.29 -21.92 7.05
N ASN A 329 20.30 -22.71 7.46
CA ASN A 329 19.38 -23.39 6.54
C ASN A 329 18.17 -22.51 6.18
N LYS A 330 18.24 -21.20 6.44
CA LYS A 330 17.15 -20.24 6.25
C LYS A 330 15.87 -20.63 6.99
N SER A 331 16.04 -21.21 8.18
CA SER A 331 14.97 -21.72 9.04
C SER A 331 15.48 -21.88 10.47
N LEU A 332 14.62 -21.58 11.45
CA LEU A 332 14.82 -21.85 12.88
C LEU A 332 14.21 -23.19 13.31
N THR A 333 13.23 -23.68 12.56
CA THR A 333 12.41 -24.87 12.85
C THR A 333 12.92 -26.13 12.17
N ALA A 334 13.92 -26.01 11.29
CA ALA A 334 14.74 -27.14 10.84
C ALA A 334 15.22 -28.01 12.03
N SER A 335 15.37 -27.40 13.22
CA SER A 335 15.37 -28.08 14.51
C SER A 335 14.23 -27.56 15.40
N SER A 336 13.14 -28.31 15.53
CA SER A 336 12.03 -27.94 16.42
C SER A 336 12.46 -27.78 17.89
N GLU A 337 13.57 -28.43 18.28
CA GLU A 337 14.16 -28.30 19.61
C GLU A 337 14.74 -26.90 19.86
N GLN A 338 15.40 -26.31 18.85
CA GLN A 338 15.96 -24.96 18.95
C GLN A 338 14.85 -23.93 19.20
N TRP A 339 13.73 -24.03 18.49
CA TRP A 339 12.60 -23.12 18.68
C TRP A 339 12.04 -23.19 20.11
N ARG A 340 11.81 -24.39 20.63
CA ARG A 340 11.33 -24.58 22.01
C ARG A 340 12.35 -24.08 23.03
N TRP A 341 13.63 -24.37 22.80
CA TRP A 341 14.72 -23.89 23.65
C TRP A 341 14.76 -22.36 23.67
N PHE A 342 14.66 -21.72 22.50
CA PHE A 342 14.67 -20.27 22.36
C PHE A 342 13.54 -19.60 23.14
N LEU A 343 12.30 -20.08 22.96
CA LEU A 343 11.17 -19.56 23.72
C LEU A 343 11.37 -19.72 25.22
N ASN A 344 11.88 -20.88 25.66
CA ASN A 344 12.18 -21.11 27.08
C ASN A 344 13.27 -20.17 27.62
N GLN A 345 14.26 -19.77 26.81
CA GLN A 345 15.25 -18.77 27.23
C GLN A 345 14.60 -17.39 27.44
N LEU A 346 13.64 -17.02 26.60
CA LEU A 346 12.90 -15.76 26.75
C LEU A 346 11.98 -15.81 27.98
N ASP A 347 11.18 -16.87 28.11
CA ASP A 347 10.23 -17.04 29.22
C ASP A 347 10.89 -17.00 30.60
N GLN A 348 12.07 -17.62 30.74
CA GLN A 348 12.77 -17.73 32.03
C GLN A 348 13.61 -16.49 32.37
N SER A 349 13.83 -15.59 31.41
CA SER A 349 14.74 -14.46 31.58
C SER A 349 14.13 -13.33 32.43
N GLN A 350 14.98 -12.76 33.28
CA GLN A 350 14.72 -11.52 34.03
C GLN A 350 15.61 -10.37 33.52
N ALA A 351 16.19 -10.52 32.34
CA ALA A 351 16.99 -9.47 31.70
C ALA A 351 16.09 -8.31 31.22
N ASP A 352 16.62 -7.10 31.25
CA ASP A 352 15.95 -5.94 30.65
C ASP A 352 16.13 -5.92 29.12
N ASN A 353 17.30 -6.37 28.66
CA ASN A 353 17.71 -6.30 27.26
C ASN A 353 17.96 -7.70 26.70
N VAL A 354 17.49 -7.93 25.48
CA VAL A 354 17.74 -9.17 24.72
C VAL A 354 18.45 -8.83 23.41
N PHE A 355 19.59 -9.49 23.19
CA PHE A 355 20.39 -9.42 21.96
C PHE A 355 20.39 -10.78 21.28
N ILE A 356 19.83 -10.87 20.09
CA ILE A 356 19.70 -12.09 19.31
C ILE A 356 20.67 -11.99 18.12
N PHE A 357 21.50 -13.00 17.93
CA PHE A 357 22.51 -13.09 16.88
C PHE A 357 22.18 -14.27 15.97
N MET A 358 22.17 -14.06 14.66
CA MET A 358 21.88 -15.10 13.67
C MET A 358 22.62 -14.86 12.36
N SER A 359 22.78 -15.91 11.54
CA SER A 359 23.46 -15.78 10.25
C SER A 359 22.52 -15.13 9.24
N ASP A 360 21.46 -15.83 8.86
CA ASP A 360 20.40 -15.35 8.00
C ASP A 360 19.37 -14.55 8.80
N ALA A 361 19.08 -13.33 8.35
CA ALA A 361 18.02 -12.49 8.89
C ALA A 361 16.64 -13.16 8.73
N PRO A 362 15.61 -12.79 9.53
CA PRO A 362 14.26 -13.34 9.37
C PRO A 362 13.70 -13.15 7.95
N GLY A 363 14.07 -12.06 7.26
CA GLY A 363 13.67 -11.79 5.88
C GLY A 363 14.28 -12.74 4.84
N ALA A 364 15.29 -13.52 5.19
CA ALA A 364 15.95 -14.49 4.32
C ALA A 364 15.43 -15.93 4.51
N PHE A 365 14.49 -16.15 5.43
CA PHE A 365 13.95 -17.49 5.70
C PHE A 365 13.19 -18.05 4.49
N GLY A 366 13.26 -19.37 4.31
CA GLY A 366 12.58 -20.07 3.22
C GLY A 366 11.06 -20.11 3.39
N ASP A 367 10.57 -20.07 4.63
CA ASP A 367 9.15 -20.01 4.96
C ASP A 367 8.77 -18.64 5.56
N THR A 368 7.89 -17.93 4.85
CA THR A 368 7.38 -16.62 5.29
C THR A 368 6.51 -16.68 6.54
N LEU A 369 5.82 -17.79 6.79
CA LEU A 369 5.02 -17.98 8.02
C LEU A 369 5.93 -18.19 9.23
N GLU A 370 7.00 -18.95 9.06
CA GLU A 370 8.04 -19.13 10.08
C GLU A 370 8.70 -17.79 10.44
N SER A 371 9.13 -17.03 9.43
CA SER A 371 9.68 -15.69 9.62
C SER A 371 8.72 -14.75 10.36
N SER A 372 7.44 -14.78 9.98
CA SER A 372 6.40 -13.98 10.61
C SER A 372 6.19 -14.38 12.06
N LEU A 373 6.15 -15.68 12.37
CA LEU A 373 5.99 -16.19 13.72
C LEU A 373 7.18 -15.81 14.62
N PHE A 374 8.41 -15.95 14.13
CA PHE A 374 9.60 -15.51 14.86
C PHE A 374 9.49 -14.02 15.23
N CYS A 375 9.20 -13.16 14.24
CA CYS A 375 9.08 -11.73 14.46
C CYS A 375 7.94 -11.40 15.42
N GLU A 376 6.76 -11.98 15.23
CA GLU A 376 5.59 -11.76 16.10
C GLU A 376 5.91 -12.10 17.56
N LYS A 377 6.61 -13.22 17.80
CA LYS A 377 6.98 -13.65 19.16
C LYS A 377 7.94 -12.69 19.82
N ILE A 378 9.03 -12.30 19.16
CA ILE A 378 9.98 -11.36 19.78
C ILE A 378 9.38 -9.95 19.95
N GLU A 379 8.48 -9.54 19.06
CA GLU A 379 7.70 -8.31 19.20
C GLU A 379 6.72 -8.39 20.39
N GLU A 380 6.12 -9.55 20.65
CA GLU A 380 5.27 -9.80 21.82
C GLU A 380 6.09 -9.70 23.12
N TYR A 381 7.24 -10.36 23.20
CA TYR A 381 8.13 -10.25 24.36
C TYR A 381 8.65 -8.82 24.56
N ARG A 382 8.96 -8.10 23.48
CA ARG A 382 9.32 -6.68 23.56
C ARG A 382 8.19 -5.83 24.15
N ARG A 383 6.92 -6.13 23.85
CA ARG A 383 5.79 -5.37 24.40
C ARG A 383 5.54 -5.67 25.88
N ASN A 384 5.78 -6.91 26.31
CA ASN A 384 5.27 -7.42 27.58
C ASN A 384 6.33 -7.67 28.65
N GLN A 385 7.60 -7.89 28.27
CA GLN A 385 8.64 -8.39 29.19
C GLN A 385 9.97 -7.64 29.09
N PHE A 386 10.44 -7.32 27.88
CA PHE A 386 11.78 -6.74 27.69
C PHE A 386 11.73 -5.26 27.29
N GLU A 387 12.65 -4.46 27.83
CA GLU A 387 12.83 -3.06 27.46
C GLU A 387 13.52 -2.91 26.11
N ASN A 388 14.40 -3.84 25.75
CA ASN A 388 15.08 -3.82 24.46
C ASN A 388 15.14 -5.21 23.85
N VAL A 389 14.82 -5.31 22.56
CA VAL A 389 15.05 -6.52 21.76
C VAL A 389 15.72 -6.12 20.46
N TRP A 390 16.92 -6.66 20.24
CA TRP A 390 17.77 -6.34 19.10
C TRP A 390 18.16 -7.65 18.41
N VAL A 391 18.03 -7.68 17.10
CA VAL A 391 18.37 -8.82 16.24
C VAL A 391 19.49 -8.39 15.33
N PHE A 392 20.63 -9.08 15.40
CA PHE A 392 21.79 -8.86 14.54
C PHE A 392 21.93 -10.03 13.58
N SER A 393 22.10 -9.72 12.31
CA SER A 393 22.28 -10.70 11.25
C SER A 393 23.21 -10.22 10.15
N GLU A 394 23.59 -11.13 9.26
CA GLU A 394 24.20 -10.75 7.99
C GLU A 394 23.16 -10.11 7.07
N GLY A 395 23.59 -9.14 6.27
CA GLY A 395 22.79 -8.62 5.17
C GLY A 395 23.62 -8.08 4.03
N LYS A 396 22.94 -7.53 3.02
CA LYS A 396 23.59 -7.02 1.79
C LYS A 396 24.31 -5.70 2.00
N ALA A 397 23.91 -4.96 3.02
CA ALA A 397 24.47 -3.66 3.40
C ALA A 397 24.24 -3.45 4.90
N ASP A 398 25.06 -2.61 5.52
CA ASP A 398 24.83 -2.18 6.89
C ASP A 398 23.49 -1.44 6.97
N SER A 399 22.55 -1.94 7.77
CA SER A 399 21.23 -1.32 7.93
C SER A 399 20.65 -1.52 9.32
N VAL A 400 19.80 -0.59 9.73
CA VAL A 400 19.00 -0.68 10.95
C VAL A 400 17.56 -0.42 10.61
N LYS A 401 16.68 -1.35 10.97
CA LYS A 401 15.24 -1.24 10.81
C LYS A 401 14.58 -1.44 12.17
N VAL A 402 13.79 -0.44 12.59
CA VAL A 402 12.99 -0.54 13.81
C VAL A 402 11.56 -0.91 13.43
N LYS A 403 11.01 -1.96 14.06
CA LYS A 403 9.64 -2.38 13.84
C LYS A 403 9.06 -2.94 15.14
N ASN A 404 7.91 -2.41 15.56
CA ASN A 404 7.18 -2.87 16.74
C ASN A 404 8.06 -3.02 18.00
N GLY A 405 8.97 -2.07 18.22
CA GLY A 405 9.90 -2.03 19.36
C GLY A 405 11.18 -2.85 19.18
N VAL A 406 11.30 -3.65 18.12
CA VAL A 406 12.46 -4.51 17.84
C VAL A 406 13.36 -3.82 16.82
N ARG A 407 14.68 -3.86 17.07
CA ARG A 407 15.69 -3.40 16.11
C ARG A 407 16.29 -4.57 15.36
N TYR A 408 16.13 -4.57 14.04
CA TYR A 408 16.77 -5.51 13.14
C TYR A 408 17.97 -4.82 12.51
N ILE A 409 19.14 -5.40 12.74
CA ILE A 409 20.43 -4.84 12.35
C ILE A 409 21.11 -5.84 11.45
N GLU A 410 21.35 -5.42 10.23
CA GLU A 410 22.11 -6.20 9.27
C GLU A 410 23.50 -5.61 9.15
N SER A 411 24.52 -6.47 9.23
CA SER A 411 25.91 -6.12 8.95
C SER A 411 26.34 -6.73 7.63
N GLN A 412 26.98 -5.93 6.79
CA GLN A 412 27.52 -6.42 5.52
C GLN A 412 28.77 -7.27 5.77
N GLN A 413 28.93 -8.36 5.00
CA GLN A 413 30.22 -9.05 4.94
C GLN A 413 31.33 -8.10 4.49
N VAL A 414 32.52 -8.29 5.08
CA VAL A 414 33.71 -7.57 4.67
C VAL A 414 34.18 -8.08 3.31
N THR A 415 34.19 -7.18 2.33
CA THR A 415 34.72 -7.41 0.98
C THR A 415 36.18 -6.95 0.87
N ASP A 416 36.77 -7.01 -0.33
CA ASP A 416 38.13 -6.56 -0.62
C ASP A 416 38.34 -5.02 -0.51
N ASP A 417 37.25 -4.25 -0.39
CA ASP A 417 37.29 -2.82 -0.01
C ASP A 417 37.52 -2.61 1.50
N PHE A 418 38.72 -2.95 1.97
CA PHE A 418 39.09 -2.82 3.38
C PHE A 418 39.11 -1.38 3.90
N LYS A 419 39.13 -0.36 3.01
CA LYS A 419 39.20 1.05 3.41
C LYS A 419 37.92 1.53 4.08
N ASN A 420 36.79 1.00 3.63
CA ASN A 420 35.46 1.37 4.12
C ASN A 420 34.92 0.40 5.17
N MET A 421 35.79 -0.49 5.69
CA MET A 421 35.42 -1.45 6.71
C MET A 421 34.96 -0.75 7.99
N LYS A 422 33.82 -1.20 8.51
CA LYS A 422 33.17 -0.66 9.71
C LYS A 422 32.75 -1.78 10.64
N TYR A 423 32.62 -1.46 11.90
CA TYR A 423 31.90 -2.26 12.88
C TYR A 423 30.87 -1.38 13.59
N MET A 424 29.82 -1.99 14.10
CA MET A 424 28.87 -1.34 15.00
C MET A 424 29.37 -1.50 16.44
N LEU A 425 29.54 -0.38 17.14
CA LEU A 425 29.71 -0.37 18.59
C LEU A 425 28.33 -0.23 19.24
N VAL A 426 27.95 -1.22 20.03
CA VAL A 426 26.77 -1.17 20.90
C VAL A 426 27.20 -0.85 22.32
N THR A 427 26.53 0.12 22.94
CA THR A 427 26.74 0.54 24.32
C THR A 427 25.45 0.37 25.11
N VAL A 428 25.54 -0.32 26.24
CA VAL A 428 24.45 -0.53 27.18
C VAL A 428 24.77 0.20 28.49
N ASP A 429 23.83 0.99 28.98
CA ASP A 429 23.83 1.59 30.32
C ASP A 429 22.48 1.32 30.99
N GLY A 430 22.36 0.15 31.65
CA GLY A 430 21.07 -0.34 32.13
C GLY A 430 20.09 -0.62 30.98
N THR A 431 18.96 0.08 30.95
CA THR A 431 17.96 -0.03 29.86
C THR A 431 18.22 0.93 28.70
N ASP A 432 19.18 1.85 28.81
CA ASP A 432 19.57 2.74 27.71
C ASP A 432 20.58 2.02 26.80
N VAL A 433 20.10 1.53 25.65
CA VAL A 433 20.93 0.88 24.63
C VAL A 433 21.09 1.80 23.44
N SER A 434 22.34 2.00 23.02
CA SER A 434 22.69 2.85 21.89
C SER A 434 23.73 2.19 20.99
N TYR A 435 23.81 2.68 19.75
CA TYR A 435 24.79 2.20 18.78
C TYR A 435 25.41 3.34 17.98
N GLN A 436 26.56 3.03 17.40
CA GLN A 436 27.22 3.86 16.39
C GLN A 436 28.07 2.99 15.47
N TYR A 437 28.30 3.44 14.24
CA TYR A 437 29.25 2.81 13.33
C TYR A 437 30.63 3.45 13.50
N LYS A 438 31.67 2.62 13.66
CA LYS A 438 33.07 3.02 13.73
C LYS A 438 33.79 2.52 12.49
N ASN A 439 34.61 3.38 11.88
CA ASN A 439 35.48 2.94 10.79
C ASN A 439 36.68 2.21 11.41
N VAL A 440 37.20 1.20 10.73
CA VAL A 440 38.38 0.48 11.21
C VAL A 440 39.67 1.28 10.97
N ASN A 441 39.71 2.09 9.92
CA ASN A 441 40.92 2.80 9.48
C ASN A 441 41.01 4.27 9.96
N LYS A 442 40.13 4.69 10.87
CA LYS A 442 40.13 6.03 11.50
C LYS A 442 39.86 5.87 12.98
#